data_AF-A0A1J5PCA4-F1
#
_entry.id   AF-A0A1J5PCA4-F1
#
_cell.length_a   1.000
_cell.length_b   1.000
_cell.length_c   1.000
_cell.angle_alpha   90.00
_cell.angle_beta   90.00
_cell.angle_gamma   90.00
#
_symmetry.space_group_name_H-M   'P 1'
#
loop_
_entity.id
_entity.type
_entity.pdbx_description
1 polymer ?
#
loop_
_entity_poly.entity_id
_entity_poly.type
_entity_poly.pdbx_seq_one_letter_code
_entity_poly.pdbx_strand_id
1 'polypeptide(L)'
;MTVVARTAADADAAATLIANAVDLPGHPAVHRLPARALKADSDLGDRLVTVAVDALTRNDVETALDRGLATAQAMIARGLIGGAHLTLNTCHRATGAVAFNSPRLPEFTHA
;
A
#
# COMPACT_ATOMS: atom_id res chain seq x y z
N MET A 1 3.86 -4.66 -1.52
CA MET A 1 3.05 -4.31 -0.34
C MET A 1 2.52 -5.59 0.30
N THR A 2 2.32 -5.59 1.62
CA THR A 2 1.76 -6.71 2.39
C THR A 2 0.70 -6.20 3.36
N VAL A 3 -0.42 -6.92 3.50
CA VAL A 3 -1.48 -6.65 4.50
C VAL A 3 -1.77 -7.92 5.27
N VAL A 4 -1.91 -7.79 6.58
CA VAL A 4 -2.34 -8.87 7.46
C VAL A 4 -3.77 -8.58 7.89
N ALA A 5 -4.69 -9.49 7.58
CA ALA A 5 -6.09 -9.43 7.99
C ALA A 5 -6.59 -10.83 8.36
N ARG A 6 -7.84 -10.92 8.86
CA ARG A 6 -8.44 -12.21 9.24
C ARG A 6 -8.67 -13.13 8.04
N THR A 7 -8.92 -12.56 6.87
CA THR A 7 -9.18 -13.30 5.64
C THR A 7 -8.37 -12.73 4.48
N ALA A 8 -8.14 -13.55 3.46
CA ALA A 8 -7.48 -13.11 2.23
C ALA A 8 -8.29 -12.03 1.50
N ALA A 9 -9.63 -12.13 1.50
CA ALA A 9 -10.49 -11.14 0.88
C ALA A 9 -10.41 -9.77 1.58
N ASP A 10 -10.40 -9.74 2.91
CA ASP A 10 -10.22 -8.50 3.67
C ASP A 10 -8.83 -7.89 3.40
N ALA A 11 -7.80 -8.73 3.34
CA ALA A 11 -6.43 -8.29 3.04
C ALA A 11 -6.33 -7.70 1.63
N ASP A 12 -6.94 -8.32 0.63
CA ASP A 12 -6.93 -7.87 -0.77
C ASP A 12 -7.71 -6.55 -0.95
N ALA A 13 -8.90 -6.45 -0.34
CA ALA A 13 -9.70 -5.22 -0.35
C ALA A 13 -8.97 -4.07 0.35
N ALA A 14 -8.39 -4.32 1.52
CA ALA A 14 -7.59 -3.33 2.23
C ALA A 14 -6.33 -2.95 1.44
N ALA A 15 -5.67 -3.92 0.80
CA ALA A 15 -4.50 -3.67 0.00
C ALA A 15 -4.80 -2.74 -1.18
N THR A 16 -5.90 -2.99 -1.89
CA THR A 16 -6.38 -2.14 -2.98
C THR A 16 -6.62 -0.71 -2.49
N LEU A 17 -7.31 -0.54 -1.35
CA LEU A 17 -7.63 0.79 -0.81
C LEU A 17 -6.39 1.54 -0.31
N ILE A 18 -5.47 0.87 0.38
CA ILE A 18 -4.23 1.46 0.88
C ILE A 18 -3.30 1.83 -0.30
N ALA A 19 -3.16 0.96 -1.29
CA ALA A 19 -2.36 1.22 -2.48
C ALA A 19 -2.90 2.44 -3.24
N ASN A 20 -4.22 2.57 -3.39
CA ASN A 20 -4.84 3.75 -3.98
C ASN A 20 -4.63 5.03 -3.16
N ALA A 21 -4.38 4.92 -1.86
CA ALA A 21 -4.06 6.05 -0.99
C ALA A 21 -2.56 6.44 -1.02
N VAL A 22 -1.68 5.53 -1.48
CA VAL A 22 -0.27 5.84 -1.82
C VAL A 22 -0.26 6.61 -3.13
N ASP A 23 -0.52 7.91 -3.04
CA ASP A 23 -0.71 8.77 -4.20
C ASP A 23 -0.28 10.22 -3.93
N LEU A 24 -0.02 10.96 -5.01
CA LEU A 24 0.27 12.38 -5.03
C LEU A 24 -0.73 13.10 -5.97
N PRO A 25 -1.94 13.44 -5.49
CA PRO A 25 -2.95 14.06 -6.33
C PRO A 25 -2.48 15.38 -6.93
N GLY A 26 -2.62 15.51 -8.26
CA GLY A 26 -2.21 16.71 -9.00
C GLY A 26 -0.70 16.85 -9.21
N HIS A 27 0.10 15.86 -8.82
CA HIS A 27 1.55 15.92 -9.01
C HIS A 27 1.94 15.75 -10.49
N PRO A 28 2.79 16.61 -11.06
CA PRO A 28 3.08 16.62 -12.50
C PRO A 28 3.79 15.37 -13.01
N ALA A 29 4.53 14.66 -12.14
CA ALA A 29 5.17 13.39 -12.48
C ALA A 29 4.20 12.20 -12.49
N VAL A 30 2.93 12.36 -12.06
CA VAL A 30 1.94 11.28 -12.05
C VAL A 30 0.92 11.53 -13.15
N HIS A 31 1.13 10.86 -14.29
CA HIS A 31 0.28 11.03 -15.46
C HIS A 31 -1.00 10.23 -15.30
N ARG A 32 -2.15 10.88 -15.55
CA ARG A 32 -3.46 10.27 -15.38
C ARG A 32 -4.35 10.52 -16.59
N LEU A 33 -5.15 9.51 -16.95
CA LEU A 33 -6.18 9.59 -17.97
C LEU A 33 -7.47 8.94 -17.48
N PRO A 34 -8.65 9.32 -18.01
CA PRO A 34 -9.88 8.57 -17.78
C PRO A 34 -9.69 7.11 -18.20
N ALA A 35 -10.16 6.15 -17.39
CA ALA A 35 -10.00 4.73 -17.69
C ALA A 35 -10.57 4.35 -19.08
N ARG A 36 -11.71 4.95 -19.46
CA ARG A 36 -12.32 4.76 -20.78
C ARG A 36 -11.46 5.19 -21.97
N ALA A 37 -10.52 6.12 -21.76
CA ALA A 37 -9.59 6.55 -22.81
C ALA A 37 -8.53 5.47 -23.12
N LEU A 38 -8.30 4.53 -22.18
CA LEU A 38 -7.40 3.39 -22.36
C LEU A 38 -8.15 2.15 -22.86
N LYS A 39 -9.36 1.92 -22.32
CA LYS A 39 -10.22 0.80 -22.67
C LYS A 39 -11.67 1.28 -22.65
N ALA A 40 -12.30 1.35 -23.83
CA ALA A 40 -13.62 1.97 -24.01
C ALA A 40 -14.72 1.39 -23.10
N ASP A 41 -14.67 0.09 -22.82
CA ASP A 41 -15.59 -0.66 -21.97
C ASP A 41 -15.08 -0.82 -20.51
N SER A 42 -14.16 0.04 -20.06
CA SER A 42 -13.69 0.02 -18.67
C SER A 42 -14.84 0.28 -17.69
N ASP A 43 -14.98 -0.62 -16.73
CA ASP A 43 -15.85 -0.54 -15.55
C ASP A 43 -15.59 0.71 -14.69
N LEU A 44 -14.38 1.26 -14.73
CA LEU A 44 -14.00 2.49 -14.03
C LEU A 44 -14.46 3.77 -14.76
N GLY A 45 -14.87 3.69 -16.03
CA GLY A 45 -15.46 4.80 -16.77
C GLY A 45 -14.57 6.05 -16.85
N ASP A 46 -15.07 7.19 -16.34
CA ASP A 46 -14.35 8.48 -16.34
C ASP A 46 -13.32 8.62 -15.22
N ARG A 47 -13.18 7.61 -14.35
CA ARG A 47 -12.23 7.68 -13.24
C ARG A 47 -10.81 7.83 -13.79
N LEU A 48 -10.09 8.82 -13.29
CA LEU A 48 -8.69 9.04 -13.62
C LEU A 48 -7.84 7.91 -13.03
N VAL A 49 -7.14 7.18 -13.90
CA VAL A 49 -6.21 6.11 -13.54
C VAL A 49 -4.78 6.53 -13.86
N THR A 50 -3.82 6.04 -13.09
CA THR A 50 -2.39 6.30 -13.35
C THR A 50 -1.95 5.56 -14.60
N VAL A 51 -1.37 6.26 -15.57
CA VAL A 51 -0.89 5.67 -16.83
C VAL A 51 0.63 5.69 -16.96
N ALA A 52 1.29 6.62 -16.29
CA ALA A 52 2.74 6.69 -16.18
C ALA A 52 3.14 7.44 -14.91
N VAL A 53 4.34 7.16 -14.42
CA VAL A 53 4.95 7.87 -13.30
C VAL A 53 6.39 8.18 -13.67
N ASP A 54 6.74 9.46 -13.76
CA ASP A 54 8.12 9.91 -13.96
C ASP A 54 8.93 9.78 -12.65
N ALA A 55 10.22 10.10 -12.70
CA ALA A 55 11.07 10.06 -11.52
C ALA A 55 10.50 10.94 -10.39
N LEU A 56 10.23 10.32 -9.24
CA LEU A 56 9.79 10.99 -8.02
C LEU A 56 10.99 11.32 -7.15
N THR A 57 10.95 12.49 -6.50
CA THR A 57 11.95 12.79 -5.46
C THR A 57 11.74 11.89 -4.25
N ARG A 58 12.75 11.78 -3.40
CA ARG A 58 12.60 11.06 -2.13
C ARG A 58 11.46 11.62 -1.27
N ASN A 59 11.28 12.94 -1.26
CA ASN A 59 10.22 13.59 -0.49
C ASN A 59 8.82 13.24 -1.04
N ASP A 60 8.68 13.16 -2.36
CA ASP A 60 7.43 12.75 -3.02
C ASP A 60 7.08 11.31 -2.64
N VAL A 61 8.07 10.41 -2.67
CA VAL A 61 7.92 9.01 -2.26
C VAL A 61 7.50 8.90 -0.79
N GLU A 62 8.18 9.63 0.11
CA GLU A 62 7.85 9.63 1.54
C GLU A 62 6.44 10.19 1.79
N THR A 63 6.05 11.26 1.10
CA THR A 63 4.70 11.86 1.19
C THR A 63 3.62 10.87 0.73
N ALA A 64 3.83 10.20 -0.40
CA ALA A 64 2.89 9.19 -0.89
C ALA A 64 2.75 8.03 0.10
N LEU A 65 3.87 7.54 0.65
CA LEU A 65 3.88 6.47 1.64
C LEU A 65 3.18 6.87 2.94
N ASP A 66 3.34 8.11 3.40
CA ASP A 66 2.69 8.60 4.63
C ASP A 66 1.16 8.66 4.47
N ARG A 67 0.66 9.00 3.28
CA ARG A 67 -0.79 8.96 2.97
C ARG A 67 -1.34 7.54 3.00
N GLY A 68 -0.61 6.58 2.43
CA GLY A 68 -0.95 5.16 2.53
C GLY A 68 -0.90 4.65 3.98
N LEU A 69 0.11 5.04 4.73
CA LEU A 69 0.27 4.68 6.14
C LEU A 69 -0.91 5.18 6.99
N ALA A 70 -1.34 6.43 6.80
CA ALA A 70 -2.49 6.99 7.50
C ALA A 70 -3.78 6.19 7.22
N THR A 71 -3.96 5.73 5.98
CA THR A 71 -5.09 4.87 5.60
C THR A 71 -5.01 3.51 6.30
N ALA A 72 -3.83 2.88 6.33
CA ALA A 72 -3.62 1.62 7.03
C ALA A 72 -3.87 1.75 8.54
N GLN A 73 -3.38 2.83 9.16
CA GLN A 73 -3.61 3.12 10.58
C GLN A 73 -5.11 3.31 10.88
N ALA A 74 -5.85 4.01 10.01
CA ALA A 74 -7.29 4.16 10.15
C ALA A 74 -8.04 2.82 10.05
N MET A 75 -7.58 1.90 9.19
CA MET A 75 -8.14 0.55 9.09
C MET A 75 -7.85 -0.29 10.34
N ILE A 76 -6.64 -0.18 10.91
CA ILE A 76 -6.28 -0.84 12.17
C ILE A 76 -7.14 -0.32 13.32
N ALA A 77 -7.30 1.00 13.43
CA ALA A 77 -8.14 1.63 14.46
C ALA A 77 -9.60 1.14 14.39
N ARG A 78 -10.06 0.73 13.20
CA ARG A 78 -11.40 0.16 12.95
C ARG A 78 -11.44 -1.37 13.06
N GLY A 79 -10.32 -2.03 13.37
CA GLY A 79 -10.24 -3.49 13.47
C GLY A 79 -10.44 -4.23 12.14
N LEU A 80 -10.20 -3.57 11.00
CA LEU A 80 -10.35 -4.16 9.66
C LEU A 80 -9.12 -4.98 9.25
N ILE A 81 -7.94 -4.56 9.67
CA ILE A 81 -6.66 -5.25 9.42
C ILE A 81 -5.82 -5.28 10.71
N GLY A 82 -4.88 -6.22 10.79
CA GLY A 82 -3.91 -6.33 11.89
C GLY A 82 -2.60 -5.58 11.65
N GLY A 83 -2.26 -5.31 10.38
CA GLY A 83 -1.06 -4.56 10.02
C GLY A 83 -0.85 -4.45 8.51
N ALA A 84 0.08 -3.58 8.11
CA ALA A 84 0.45 -3.39 6.72
C ALA A 84 1.93 -2.97 6.58
N HIS A 85 2.57 -3.44 5.50
CA HIS A 85 3.89 -3.01 5.04
C HIS A 85 3.77 -2.45 3.62
N LEU A 86 4.10 -1.17 3.47
CA LEU A 86 4.04 -0.41 2.23
C LEU A 86 5.47 -0.17 1.74
N THR A 87 5.67 -0.27 0.43
CA THR A 87 6.98 -0.02 -0.20
C THR A 87 6.74 0.74 -1.49
N LEU A 88 7.51 1.80 -1.71
CA LEU A 88 7.53 2.60 -2.93
C LEU A 88 8.99 3.00 -3.19
N ASN A 89 9.50 2.64 -4.36
CA ASN A 89 10.94 2.71 -4.66
C ASN A 89 11.76 2.02 -3.55
N THR A 90 12.75 2.70 -2.98
CA THR A 90 13.61 2.19 -1.90
C THR A 90 13.07 2.50 -0.49
N CYS A 91 11.96 3.23 -0.39
CA CYS A 91 11.38 3.64 0.88
C CYS A 91 10.23 2.71 1.29
N HIS A 92 10.01 2.59 2.60
CA HIS A 92 8.96 1.77 3.16
C HIS A 92 8.32 2.40 4.40
N ARG A 93 7.11 1.93 4.74
CA ARG A 93 6.39 2.22 5.98
C ARG A 93 5.73 0.93 6.48
N ALA A 94 5.64 0.79 7.79
CA ALA A 94 4.96 -0.33 8.42
C ALA A 94 4.06 0.15 9.57
N THR A 95 2.95 -0.53 9.78
CA THR A 95 2.07 -0.32 10.93
C THR A 95 1.38 -1.62 11.35
N GLY A 96 0.89 -1.65 12.58
CA GLY A 96 0.37 -2.84 13.22
C GLY A 96 1.48 -3.65 13.87
N ALA A 97 1.16 -4.25 15.03
CA ALA A 97 2.00 -5.27 15.60
C ALA A 97 1.79 -6.54 14.78
N VAL A 98 2.53 -6.67 13.67
CA VAL A 98 2.87 -8.02 13.21
C VAL A 98 3.83 -8.53 14.28
N ALA A 99 3.28 -9.17 15.32
CA ALA A 99 4.08 -9.99 16.19
C ALA A 99 4.61 -11.13 15.30
N PHE A 100 5.72 -10.88 14.62
CA PHE A 100 6.59 -11.95 14.17
C PHE A 100 7.09 -12.59 15.45
N ASN A 101 6.33 -13.57 15.94
CA ASN A 101 6.86 -14.50 16.92
C ASN A 101 7.96 -15.27 16.16
N SER A 102 9.18 -14.74 16.18
CA SER A 102 10.34 -15.51 15.76
C SER A 102 10.27 -16.81 16.54
N PRO A 103 10.16 -17.98 15.88
CA PRO A 103 10.34 -19.22 16.62
C PRO A 103 11.71 -19.11 17.29
N ARG A 104 11.76 -19.28 18.62
CA ARG A 104 13.03 -19.49 19.31
C ARG A 104 13.68 -20.67 18.60
N LEU A 105 14.73 -20.40 17.84
CA LEU A 105 15.56 -21.47 17.29
C LEU A 105 16.07 -22.24 18.52
N PRO A 106 15.94 -23.57 18.56
CA PRO A 106 16.50 -24.35 19.65
C PRO A 106 18.00 -24.06 19.72
N GLU A 107 18.48 -23.75 20.93
CA GLU A 107 19.91 -23.63 21.19
C GLU A 107 20.54 -25.00 20.90
N PHE A 108 21.31 -25.10 19.82
CA PHE A 108 22.13 -26.27 19.58
C PHE A 108 23.31 -26.22 20.55
N THR A 109 23.21 -26.96 21.65
CA THR A 109 24.37 -27.27 22.49
C THR A 109 25.27 -28.22 21.71
N HIS A 110 26.41 -27.74 21.23
CA HIS A 110 27.48 -28.60 20.73
C HIS A 110 28.12 -29.30 21.93
N ALA A 111 27.96 -30.63 21.97
CA ALA A 111 28.75 -31.54 22.79
C ALA A 111 30.00 -31.98 22.01
#